data_AF-A0A921HTL0-F1
#
_entry.id   AF-A0A921HTL0-F1
#
_cell.length_a   1.000
_cell.length_b   1.000
_cell.length_c   1.000
_cell.angle_alpha   90.00
_cell.angle_beta   90.00
_cell.angle_gamma   90.00
#
_symmetry.space_group_name_H-M   'P 1'
#
loop_
_entity.id
_entity.type
_entity.pdbx_description
1 polymer ?
#
loop_
_entity_poly.entity_id
_entity_poly.type
_entity_poly.pdbx_seq_one_letter_code
_entity_poly.pdbx_strand_id
1 'polypeptide(L)' 'MWKQQRDKKYRFFEQYKDPLTNKQKTVSVTMNDDKKKTAKQAQIILNNKINKIISRVKRTTLI' A
#
# COMPACT_ATOMS: atom_id res chain seq x y z
N MET A 1 0.75 -8.31 2.46
CA MET A 1 0.95 -8.10 1.01
C MET A 1 0.57 -9.33 0.18
N TRP A 2 -0.20 -9.13 -0.89
CA TRP A 2 -0.41 -10.13 -1.97
C TRP A 2 -0.08 -9.51 -3.34
N LYS A 3 0.02 -10.33 -4.38
CA LYS A 3 0.31 -9.85 -5.75
C LYS A 3 -0.59 -10.49 -6.79
N GLN A 4 -0.83 -9.77 -7.88
CA GLN A 4 -1.51 -10.25 -9.08
C GLN A 4 -0.64 -9.90 -10.29
N GLN A 5 -0.43 -10.87 -11.19
CA GLN A 5 0.20 -10.61 -12.47
C GLN A 5 -0.85 -10.21 -13.51
N ARG A 6 -0.57 -9.17 -14.29
CA ARG A 6 -1.33 -8.79 -15.47
C ARG A 6 -0.35 -8.53 -16.60
N ASP A 7 -0.46 -9.31 -17.66
CA ASP A 7 0.50 -9.33 -18.77
C ASP A 7 1.93 -9.58 -18.26
N LYS A 8 2.82 -8.59 -18.42
CA LYS A 8 4.22 -8.60 -17.98
C LYS A 8 4.47 -7.70 -16.76
N LYS A 9 3.42 -7.35 -16.02
CA LYS A 9 3.49 -6.48 -14.84
C LYS A 9 2.93 -7.17 -13.61
N TYR A 10 3.47 -6.81 -12.45
CA TYR A 10 3.10 -7.36 -11.16
C TYR A 10 2.53 -6.26 -10.28
N ARG A 11 1.24 -6.38 -9.94
CA ARG A 11 0.57 -5.48 -9.02
C ARG A 11 0.64 -6.06 -7.62
N PHE A 12 1.31 -5.36 -6.72
CA PHE A 12 1.39 -5.68 -5.30
C PHE A 12 0.33 -4.88 -4.55
N PHE A 13 -0.26 -5.50 -3.55
CA PHE A 13 -1.36 -4.96 -2.77
C PHE A 13 -1.08 -5.11 -1.27
N GLU A 14 -1.54 -4.14 -0.50
CA GLU A 14 -1.59 -4.23 0.96
C GLU A 14 -2.94 -3.68 1.43
N GLN A 15 -3.53 -4.35 2.43
CA GLN A 15 -4.74 -3.89 3.06
C GLN A 15 -4.40 -3.17 4.37
N TYR A 16 -5.12 -2.09 4.66
CA TYR A 16 -5.01 -1.38 5.93
C TYR A 16 -6.41 -1.01 6.45
N LYS A 17 -6.52 -0.87 7.77
CA LYS A 17 -7.72 -0.34 8.41
C LYS A 17 -7.66 1.18 8.40
N ASP A 18 -8.61 1.80 7.72
CA ASP A 18 -8.66 3.25 7.61
C ASP A 18 -9.08 3.87 8.95
N PRO A 19 -8.27 4.77 9.54
CA PRO A 19 -8.53 5.29 10.88
C PRO A 19 -9.72 6.27 10.95
N LEU A 20 -10.14 6.85 9.82
CA LEU A 20 -11.29 7.78 9.78
C LEU A 20 -12.61 7.02 9.63
N THR A 21 -12.61 5.98 8.80
CA THR A 21 -13.85 5.27 8.40
C THR A 21 -14.01 3.92 9.07
N ASN A 22 -12.99 3.41 9.76
CA ASN A 22 -12.93 2.07 10.36
C ASN A 22 -13.06 0.91 9.35
N LYS A 23 -13.15 1.23 8.04
CA LYS A 23 -13.27 0.26 6.93
C LYS A 23 -11.90 -0.24 6.51
N GLN A 24 -11.86 -1.46 5.98
CA GLN A 24 -10.68 -1.97 5.30
C GLN A 24 -10.53 -1.29 3.93
N LYS A 25 -9.33 -0.82 3.62
CA LYS A 25 -8.98 -0.24 2.32
C LYS A 25 -7.72 -0.90 1.77
N THR A 26 -7.57 -0.89 0.45
CA THR A 26 -6.45 -1.54 -0.23
C THR A 26 -5.61 -0.50 -0.97
N VAL A 27 -4.30 -0.51 -0.77
CA VAL A 27 -3.33 0.22 -1.59
C VAL A 27 -2.65 -0.73 -2.55
N SER A 28 -2.16 -0.21 -3.67
CA SER A 28 -1.40 -1.02 -4.63
C SER A 28 -0.23 -0.25 -5.27
N VAL A 29 0.72 -1.01 -5.81
CA VAL A 29 1.83 -0.54 -6.64
C VAL A 29 2.10 -1.57 -7.73
N THR A 30 2.40 -1.10 -8.95
CA THR A 30 2.71 -1.99 -10.07
C THR A 30 4.21 -1.92 -10.36
N MET A 31 4.84 -3.08 -10.46
CA MET A 31 6.26 -3.26 -10.80
C MET A 31 6.40 -4.09 -12.08
N ASN A 32 7.58 -4.04 -12.71
CA ASN A 32 7.85 -4.77 -13.96
C ASN A 32 8.28 -6.23 -13.73
N ASP A 33 8.68 -6.59 -12.51
CA ASP A 33 9.02 -7.96 -12.13
C ASP A 33 8.55 -8.23 -10.69
N ASP A 34 8.69 -9.48 -10.26
CA ASP A 34 8.35 -9.94 -8.91
C ASP A 34 9.54 -10.53 -8.15
N LYS A 35 10.77 -10.17 -8.55
CA LYS A 35 11.98 -10.59 -7.86
C LYS A 35 11.94 -10.14 -6.41
N LYS A 36 12.65 -10.84 -5.52
CA LYS A 36 12.68 -10.56 -4.07
C LYS A 36 13.02 -9.10 -3.75
N LYS A 37 13.97 -8.48 -4.47
CA LYS A 37 14.32 -7.06 -4.29
C LYS A 37 13.13 -6.15 -4.61
N THR A 38 12.44 -6.44 -5.70
CA THR A 38 11.31 -5.67 -6.23
C THR A 38 10.10 -5.80 -5.32
N ALA A 39 9.83 -7.01 -4.81
CA ALA A 39 8.81 -7.24 -3.79
C ALA A 39 9.12 -6.47 -2.49
N LYS A 40 10.38 -6.43 -2.05
CA LYS A 40 10.79 -5.61 -0.88
C LYS A 40 10.58 -4.12 -1.14
N GLN A 41 10.94 -3.62 -2.31
CA GLN A 41 10.69 -2.23 -2.70
C GLN A 41 9.19 -1.92 -2.76
N ALA A 42 8.38 -2.82 -3.31
CA ALA A 42 6.93 -2.69 -3.34
C ALA A 42 6.35 -2.59 -1.92
N GLN A 43 6.80 -3.44 -0.99
CA GLN A 43 6.38 -3.39 0.41
C GLN A 43 6.69 -2.02 1.05
N ILE A 44 7.91 -1.50 0.83
CA ILE A 44 8.31 -0.18 1.37
C ILE A 44 7.39 0.92 0.82
N ILE A 45 7.11 0.91 -0.50
CA ILE A 45 6.21 1.88 -1.13
C ILE A 45 4.81 1.79 -0.54
N LEU A 46 4.27 0.59 -0.36
CA LEU A 46 2.93 0.36 0.20
C LEU A 46 2.86 0.87 1.65
N ASN A 47 3.85 0.54 2.48
CA ASN A 47 3.93 1.00 3.87
C ASN A 47 3.99 2.52 3.94
N ASN A 48 4.80 3.17 3.09
CA ASN A 48 4.89 4.63 3.04
C ASN A 48 3.56 5.28 2.63
N LYS A 49 2.83 4.69 1.67
CA LYS A 49 1.48 5.16 1.30
C LYS A 49 0.51 5.08 2.48
N ILE A 50 0.49 3.96 3.19
CA ILE A 50 -0.38 3.75 4.36
C ILE A 50 -0.03 4.74 5.48
N ASN A 51 1.25 4.87 5.81
CA ASN A 51 1.73 5.81 6.84
C ASN A 51 1.36 7.26 6.53
N LYS A 52 1.45 7.67 5.26
CA LYS A 52 1.05 9.01 4.82
C LYS A 52 -0.46 9.25 4.96
N ILE A 53 -1.28 8.23 4.70
CA ILE A 53 -2.75 8.31 4.90
C ILE A 53 -3.06 8.45 6.38
N ILE A 54 -2.49 7.59 7.22
CA ILE A 54 -2.73 7.59 8.67
C ILE A 54 -2.26 8.91 9.31
N SER A 55 -1.08 9.41 8.93
CA SER A 55 -0.55 10.67 9.47
C SER A 55 -1.36 11.89 9.04
N ARG A 56 -1.96 11.87 7.84
CA ARG A 56 -2.88 12.92 7.39
C ARG A 56 -4.15 12.93 8.24
N VAL A 57 -4.76 11.76 8.47
CA VAL A 57 -5.97 11.66 9.31
C VAL A 57 -5.67 12.15 10.73
N LYS A 58 -4.58 11.67 11.35
CA LYS A 58 -4.17 12.12 12.69
C LYS A 58 -4.04 13.65 12.79
N ARG A 59 -3.43 14.30 11.80
CA ARG A 59 -3.32 15.77 11.79
C ARG A 59 -4.68 16.47 11.68
N THR A 60 -5.61 15.93 10.91
CA THR A 60 -6.96 16.51 10.77
C THR A 60 -7.81 16.35 12.02
N THR A 61 -7.63 15.27 12.78
CA THR A 61 -8.40 15.00 14.02
C THR A 61 -7.90 15.77 15.25
N LEU A 62 -6.71 16.37 15.18
CA LEU A 62 -6.09 17.14 16.28
C LEU A 62 -6.39 18.65 16.20
N ILE A 63 -7.46 19.04 15.51
CA ILE A 63 -7.96 20.41 15.38
C ILE A 63 -9.38 20.43 15.93
#